data_AF-X0TSQ3-F1
#
_entry.id   AF-X0TSQ3-F1
#
_cell.length_a   1.000
_cell.length_b   1.000
_cell.length_c   1.000
_cell.angle_alpha   90.00
_cell.angle_beta   90.00
_cell.angle_gamma   90.00
#
_symmetry.space_group_name_H-M   'P 1'
#
loop_
_entity.id
_entity.type
_entity.pdbx_description
1 polymer ?
#
loop_
_entity_poly.entity_id
_entity_poly.type
_entity_poly.pdbx_seq_one_letter_code
_entity_poly.pdbx_strand_id
1 'polypeptide(L)'
;WIDMGDVSGVVGSRLAACFKDADEAIALYSIGGTLYRRRWNGSTWETAAAWSNSLSSITGIAVTYMGDWNVVVTGVDGDGRAGVWTCVLGNGYSAAVDSWSSLKDVMIAEAGAGISFSYPSVSMPDVFRMFFVEAYSGSESYSRPYWSHSLATADFISNLWREPIPFNLDSDHGLALCYKSPYVWLSRPARVWRAPISPPFVELTDSLLSVSSGIIPYRGGIDISLRNDDRRFNTLGSGIYEAIKKSSEILISWGYHTSEGKETGGFDPTTWIES
;
A
#
# COMPACT_ATOMS: atom_id res chain seq x y z
N TRP A 1 -30.84 -3.50 -13.38
CA TRP A 1 -29.94 -3.95 -12.30
C TRP A 1 -30.08 -5.45 -12.19
N ILE A 2 -29.00 -6.20 -12.36
CA ILE A 2 -29.00 -7.65 -12.14
C ILE A 2 -28.51 -7.86 -10.72
N ASP A 3 -29.37 -8.47 -9.91
CA ASP A 3 -29.09 -8.75 -8.52
C ASP A 3 -28.02 -9.83 -8.41
N MET A 4 -26.99 -9.57 -7.60
CA MET A 4 -25.97 -10.57 -7.25
C MET A 4 -26.53 -11.61 -6.28
N GLY A 5 -27.68 -11.33 -5.67
CA GLY A 5 -28.28 -12.08 -4.57
C GLY A 5 -27.74 -11.61 -3.22
N ASP A 6 -28.45 -11.97 -2.17
CA ASP A 6 -28.09 -11.54 -0.82
C ASP A 6 -26.71 -12.07 -0.39
N VAL A 7 -25.98 -11.20 0.29
CA VAL A 7 -24.71 -11.48 1.00
C VAL A 7 -24.82 -11.14 2.48
N SER A 8 -26.00 -10.65 2.90
CA SER A 8 -26.35 -10.42 4.29
C SER A 8 -26.55 -11.77 4.98
N GLY A 9 -25.87 -11.95 6.10
CA GLY A 9 -25.95 -13.21 6.83
C GLY A 9 -25.30 -13.14 8.21
N VAL A 10 -24.39 -12.19 8.43
CA VAL A 10 -23.72 -12.02 9.72
C VAL A 10 -23.46 -10.53 9.97
N VAL A 11 -23.80 -10.06 11.18
CA VAL A 11 -23.37 -8.74 11.66
C VAL A 11 -21.84 -8.67 11.55
N GLY A 12 -21.34 -7.65 10.86
CA GLY A 12 -19.90 -7.50 10.68
C GLY A 12 -19.32 -8.19 9.44
N SER A 13 -20.12 -8.58 8.45
CA SER A 13 -19.62 -8.90 7.11
C SER A 13 -18.86 -7.71 6.48
N ARG A 14 -17.90 -8.03 5.61
CA ARG A 14 -17.18 -7.05 4.79
C ARG A 14 -17.44 -7.34 3.32
N LEU A 15 -17.35 -6.31 2.48
CA LEU A 15 -17.55 -6.38 1.04
C LEU A 15 -16.50 -5.51 0.36
N ALA A 16 -15.92 -6.01 -0.71
CA ALA A 16 -15.13 -5.22 -1.65
C ALA A 16 -15.50 -5.66 -3.07
N ALA A 17 -15.46 -4.74 -4.02
CA ALA A 17 -15.74 -5.04 -5.41
C ALA A 17 -14.77 -4.28 -6.31
N CYS A 18 -14.45 -4.89 -7.44
CA CYS A 18 -13.63 -4.30 -8.48
C CYS A 18 -14.09 -4.85 -9.83
N PHE A 19 -13.88 -4.10 -10.90
CA PHE A 19 -14.11 -4.56 -12.26
C PHE A 19 -12.80 -4.49 -13.03
N LYS A 20 -12.64 -5.44 -13.95
CA LYS A 20 -11.58 -5.44 -14.95
C LYS A 20 -12.01 -4.64 -16.17
N ASP A 21 -13.23 -4.91 -16.64
CA ASP A 21 -13.85 -4.26 -17.79
C ASP A 21 -15.39 -4.30 -17.67
N ALA A 22 -16.11 -4.06 -18.78
CA ALA A 22 -17.57 -4.03 -18.82
C ALA A 22 -18.20 -5.42 -18.60
N ASP A 23 -17.47 -6.48 -18.91
CA ASP A 23 -17.96 -7.86 -18.92
C ASP A 23 -17.39 -8.67 -17.76
N GLU A 24 -16.35 -8.21 -17.08
CA GLU A 24 -15.75 -8.94 -15.97
C GLU A 24 -15.60 -8.08 -14.70
N ALA A 25 -16.27 -8.50 -13.64
CA ALA A 25 -16.15 -7.89 -12.31
C ALA A 25 -16.18 -8.93 -11.19
N ILE A 26 -15.71 -8.55 -10.01
CA ILE A 26 -15.72 -9.41 -8.83
C ILE A 26 -16.33 -8.67 -7.64
N ALA A 27 -17.08 -9.42 -6.84
CA ALA A 27 -17.43 -9.05 -5.48
C ALA A 27 -16.84 -10.08 -4.53
N LEU A 28 -16.11 -9.59 -3.54
CA LEU A 28 -15.54 -10.36 -2.45
C LEU A 28 -16.28 -10.00 -1.17
N TYR A 29 -16.74 -10.98 -0.41
CA TYR A 29 -17.42 -10.73 0.85
C TYR A 29 -17.05 -11.76 1.91
N SER A 30 -17.13 -11.36 3.19
CA SER A 30 -16.82 -12.26 4.30
C SER A 30 -18.05 -12.72 5.07
N ILE A 31 -17.98 -13.96 5.53
CA ILE A 31 -18.87 -14.56 6.53
C ILE A 31 -17.96 -15.15 7.61
N GLY A 32 -17.88 -14.48 8.76
CA GLY A 32 -16.91 -14.83 9.81
C GLY A 32 -15.46 -14.67 9.31
N GLY A 33 -14.69 -15.75 9.38
CA GLY A 33 -13.30 -15.82 8.90
C GLY A 33 -13.13 -16.30 7.45
N THR A 34 -14.22 -16.60 6.75
CA THR A 34 -14.19 -17.11 5.37
C THR A 34 -14.50 -16.00 4.37
N LEU A 35 -13.66 -15.87 3.35
CA LEU A 35 -13.89 -15.00 2.20
C LEU A 35 -14.59 -15.79 1.08
N TYR A 36 -15.57 -15.17 0.45
CA TYR A 36 -16.28 -15.69 -0.71
C TYR A 36 -16.12 -14.73 -1.88
N ARG A 37 -16.04 -15.28 -3.10
CA ARG A 37 -16.13 -14.53 -4.35
C ARG A 37 -17.43 -14.82 -5.09
N ARG A 38 -17.95 -13.81 -5.77
CA ARG A 38 -18.85 -13.94 -6.93
C ARG A 38 -18.27 -13.13 -8.08
N ARG A 39 -18.25 -13.70 -9.28
CA ARG A 39 -17.76 -13.03 -10.49
C ARG A 39 -18.93 -12.73 -11.42
N TRP A 40 -18.90 -11.54 -12.00
CA TRP A 40 -19.74 -11.14 -13.11
C TRP A 40 -19.05 -11.49 -14.43
N ASN A 41 -19.79 -12.06 -15.37
CA ASN A 41 -19.28 -12.53 -16.67
C ASN A 41 -19.90 -11.80 -17.88
N GLY A 42 -20.53 -10.64 -17.67
CA GLY A 42 -21.20 -9.87 -18.72
C GLY A 42 -22.69 -10.17 -18.83
N SER A 43 -23.18 -11.23 -18.18
CA SER A 43 -24.59 -11.63 -18.23
C SER A 43 -25.18 -12.04 -16.88
N THR A 44 -24.41 -12.76 -16.05
CA THR A 44 -24.85 -13.27 -14.76
C THR A 44 -23.73 -13.20 -13.72
N TRP A 45 -24.14 -13.22 -12.46
CA TRP A 45 -23.23 -13.47 -11.35
C TRP A 45 -23.06 -14.98 -11.15
N GLU A 46 -21.82 -15.42 -11.01
CA GLU A 46 -21.48 -16.78 -10.62
C GLU A 46 -22.00 -17.10 -9.21
N THR A 47 -22.18 -18.41 -8.94
CA THR A 47 -22.39 -18.92 -7.58
C THR A 47 -21.22 -18.55 -6.68
N ALA A 48 -21.50 -18.31 -5.41
CA ALA A 48 -20.47 -18.03 -4.42
C ALA A 48 -19.44 -19.17 -4.32
N ALA A 49 -18.15 -18.82 -4.42
CA ALA A 49 -17.04 -19.74 -4.20
C ALA A 49 -16.21 -19.26 -3.02
N ALA A 50 -15.97 -20.13 -2.03
CA ALA A 50 -15.07 -19.83 -0.92
C ALA A 50 -13.62 -19.77 -1.41
N TRP A 51 -12.80 -18.93 -0.79
CA TRP A 51 -11.36 -18.98 -0.97
C TRP A 51 -10.75 -20.26 -0.36
N SER A 52 -9.49 -20.55 -0.69
CA SER A 52 -8.75 -21.69 -0.11
C SER A 52 -7.96 -21.34 1.16
N ASN A 53 -7.92 -20.06 1.54
CA ASN A 53 -7.23 -19.60 2.75
C ASN A 53 -8.15 -19.69 3.98
N SER A 54 -7.62 -19.34 5.15
CA SER A 54 -8.38 -19.36 6.41
C SER A 54 -7.90 -18.25 7.34
N LEU A 55 -8.86 -17.57 7.98
CA LEU A 55 -8.66 -16.67 9.10
C LEU A 55 -9.72 -16.99 10.15
N SER A 56 -9.48 -16.61 11.42
CA SER A 56 -10.49 -16.71 12.47
C SER A 56 -11.57 -15.65 12.31
N SER A 57 -11.20 -14.46 11.82
CA SER A 57 -12.14 -13.39 11.48
C SER A 57 -11.60 -12.48 10.40
N ILE A 58 -12.50 -11.85 9.63
CA ILE A 58 -12.15 -10.83 8.63
C ILE A 58 -12.77 -9.50 9.05
N THR A 59 -11.94 -8.48 9.24
CA THR A 59 -12.32 -7.13 9.67
C THR A 59 -12.26 -6.12 8.52
N GLY A 60 -11.75 -6.48 7.35
CA GLY A 60 -11.65 -5.62 6.18
C GLY A 60 -11.23 -6.38 4.93
N ILE A 61 -11.72 -5.92 3.77
CA ILE A 61 -11.38 -6.46 2.44
C ILE A 61 -11.17 -5.27 1.52
N ALA A 62 -10.14 -5.32 0.68
CA ALA A 62 -9.98 -4.46 -0.47
C ALA A 62 -9.52 -5.29 -1.67
N VAL A 63 -9.95 -4.90 -2.88
CA VAL A 63 -9.55 -5.57 -4.11
C VAL A 63 -9.31 -4.54 -5.23
N THR A 64 -8.26 -4.76 -6.01
CA THR A 64 -7.98 -4.00 -7.24
C THR A 64 -7.57 -4.97 -8.35
N TYR A 65 -7.89 -4.64 -9.60
CA TYR A 65 -7.52 -5.46 -10.75
C TYR A 65 -6.28 -4.89 -11.43
N MET A 66 -5.24 -5.71 -11.55
CA MET A 66 -4.10 -5.47 -12.42
C MET A 66 -3.42 -6.81 -12.71
N GLY A 67 -3.62 -7.34 -13.91
CA GLY A 67 -3.20 -8.69 -14.29
C GLY A 67 -4.07 -9.78 -13.64
N ASP A 68 -4.09 -9.80 -12.31
CA ASP A 68 -4.95 -10.64 -11.48
C ASP A 68 -5.83 -9.79 -10.53
N TRP A 69 -6.68 -10.46 -9.74
CA TRP A 69 -7.45 -9.83 -8.67
C TRP A 69 -6.58 -9.74 -7.40
N ASN A 70 -6.03 -8.56 -7.16
CA ASN A 70 -5.11 -8.28 -6.07
C ASN A 70 -5.88 -7.89 -4.81
N VAL A 71 -5.76 -8.68 -3.74
CA VAL A 71 -6.61 -8.59 -2.55
C VAL A 71 -5.78 -8.25 -1.32
N VAL A 72 -6.29 -7.31 -0.52
CA VAL A 72 -5.81 -7.03 0.84
C VAL A 72 -6.91 -7.42 1.81
N VAL A 73 -6.55 -8.19 2.85
CA VAL A 73 -7.47 -8.61 3.90
C VAL A 73 -6.90 -8.21 5.25
N THR A 74 -7.75 -7.69 6.13
CA THR A 74 -7.42 -7.48 7.54
C THR A 74 -8.27 -8.40 8.41
N GLY A 75 -7.76 -8.80 9.56
CA GLY A 75 -8.48 -9.75 10.40
C GLY A 75 -7.63 -10.33 11.53
N VAL A 76 -8.04 -11.52 11.97
CA VAL A 76 -7.34 -12.30 13.01
C VAL A 76 -7.07 -13.70 12.45
N ASP A 77 -5.85 -14.19 12.59
CA ASP A 77 -5.46 -15.54 12.14
C ASP A 77 -5.87 -16.64 13.13
N GLY A 78 -5.47 -17.89 12.85
CA GLY A 78 -5.75 -19.05 13.72
C GLY A 78 -5.07 -18.98 15.10
N ASP A 79 -3.99 -18.19 15.21
CA ASP A 79 -3.19 -18.04 16.43
C ASP A 79 -3.66 -16.83 17.28
N GLY A 80 -4.71 -16.13 16.85
CA GLY A 80 -5.24 -14.97 17.56
C GLY A 80 -4.46 -13.68 17.31
N ARG A 81 -3.60 -13.65 16.28
CA ARG A 81 -2.82 -12.47 15.90
C ARG A 81 -3.63 -11.63 14.92
N ALA A 82 -3.74 -10.34 15.22
CA ALA A 82 -4.34 -9.39 14.28
C ALA A 82 -3.34 -9.09 13.17
N GLY A 83 -3.80 -8.98 11.93
CA GLY A 83 -2.91 -8.71 10.82
C GLY A 83 -3.54 -8.07 9.58
N VAL A 84 -2.64 -7.70 8.68
CA VAL A 84 -2.87 -7.26 7.31
C VAL A 84 -2.14 -8.24 6.40
N TRP A 85 -2.89 -8.85 5.49
CA TRP A 85 -2.38 -9.82 4.54
C TRP A 85 -2.68 -9.41 3.11
N THR A 86 -1.82 -9.83 2.19
CA THR A 86 -2.12 -9.82 0.76
C THR A 86 -2.31 -11.24 0.22
N CYS A 87 -3.15 -11.37 -0.79
CA CYS A 87 -3.23 -12.56 -1.64
C CYS A 87 -3.78 -12.19 -3.02
N VAL A 88 -3.71 -13.14 -3.94
CA VAL A 88 -4.16 -12.98 -5.31
C VAL A 88 -5.21 -14.05 -5.63
N LEU A 89 -6.30 -13.65 -6.27
CA LEU A 89 -7.13 -14.59 -7.04
C LEU A 89 -6.71 -14.47 -8.51
N GLY A 90 -6.20 -15.57 -9.05
CA GLY A 90 -5.63 -15.58 -10.39
C GLY A 90 -6.64 -15.34 -11.51
N ASN A 91 -6.22 -14.54 -12.48
CA ASN A 91 -6.83 -14.32 -13.79
C ASN A 91 -5.84 -14.67 -14.92
N GLY A 92 -4.69 -15.29 -14.58
CA GLY A 92 -3.72 -15.83 -15.53
C GLY A 92 -2.42 -15.03 -15.65
N TYR A 93 -2.19 -14.03 -14.80
CA TYR A 93 -0.96 -13.24 -14.82
C TYR A 93 0.11 -13.82 -13.88
N SER A 94 0.01 -13.54 -12.58
CA SER A 94 0.90 -14.03 -11.53
C SER A 94 0.41 -15.34 -10.90
N ALA A 95 -0.90 -15.61 -10.96
CA ALA A 95 -1.51 -16.84 -10.49
C ALA A 95 -2.42 -17.49 -11.54
N ALA A 96 -2.54 -18.81 -11.48
CA ALA A 96 -3.43 -19.58 -12.35
C ALA A 96 -4.89 -19.12 -12.20
N VAL A 97 -5.64 -19.11 -13.30
CA VAL A 97 -7.05 -18.71 -13.32
C VAL A 97 -7.83 -19.49 -12.25
N ASP A 98 -8.65 -18.76 -11.49
CA ASP A 98 -9.51 -19.28 -10.42
C ASP A 98 -8.78 -19.95 -9.24
N SER A 99 -7.48 -19.72 -9.12
CA SER A 99 -6.68 -20.18 -7.99
C SER A 99 -6.35 -19.03 -7.05
N TRP A 100 -6.53 -19.25 -5.76
CA TRP A 100 -6.08 -18.33 -4.71
C TRP A 100 -4.63 -18.62 -4.36
N SER A 101 -3.80 -17.57 -4.29
CA SER A 101 -2.48 -17.67 -3.66
C SER A 101 -2.62 -17.83 -2.14
N SER A 102 -1.56 -18.28 -1.48
CA SER A 102 -1.48 -18.22 -0.02
C SER A 102 -1.48 -16.75 0.46
N LEU A 103 -1.94 -16.55 1.69
CA LEU A 103 -1.78 -15.28 2.39
C LEU A 103 -0.30 -14.96 2.60
N LYS A 104 0.06 -13.70 2.40
CA LYS A 104 1.38 -13.14 2.69
C LYS A 104 1.24 -12.00 3.68
N ASP A 105 2.04 -12.07 4.74
CA ASP A 105 2.01 -11.10 5.83
C ASP A 105 2.56 -9.75 5.35
N VAL A 106 1.83 -8.68 5.58
CA VAL A 106 2.32 -7.30 5.43
C VAL A 106 2.66 -6.72 6.80
N MET A 107 1.76 -6.92 7.76
CA MET A 107 1.90 -6.48 9.14
C MET A 107 1.12 -7.42 10.04
N ILE A 108 1.74 -7.87 11.13
CA ILE A 108 1.10 -8.71 12.15
C ILE A 108 1.42 -8.15 13.52
N ALA A 109 0.42 -8.11 14.39
CA ALA A 109 0.56 -7.82 15.81
C ALA A 109 0.53 -9.10 16.63
N GLU A 110 1.28 -9.12 17.72
CA GLU A 110 1.27 -10.24 18.66
C GLU A 110 -0.13 -10.48 19.26
N ALA A 111 -0.44 -11.74 19.53
CA ALA A 111 -1.72 -12.12 20.13
C ALA A 111 -1.87 -11.43 21.51
N GLY A 112 -3.03 -10.81 21.73
CA GLY A 112 -3.30 -10.08 22.98
C GLY A 112 -2.60 -8.71 23.10
N ALA A 113 -1.91 -8.22 22.07
CA ALA A 113 -1.29 -6.90 22.08
C ALA A 113 -2.31 -5.73 22.14
N GLY A 114 -3.62 -6.01 22.06
CA GLY A 114 -4.66 -4.97 22.02
C GLY A 114 -4.68 -4.17 20.72
N ILE A 115 -4.00 -4.66 19.67
CA ILE A 115 -3.95 -4.07 18.34
C ILE A 115 -4.98 -4.75 17.43
N SER A 116 -5.61 -3.97 16.56
CA SER A 116 -6.51 -4.45 15.51
C SER A 116 -6.29 -3.71 14.21
N PHE A 117 -6.54 -4.38 13.09
CA PHE A 117 -6.44 -3.79 11.75
C PHE A 117 -7.80 -3.81 11.06
N SER A 118 -8.13 -2.77 10.31
CA SER A 118 -9.42 -2.64 9.62
C SER A 118 -9.39 -1.71 8.41
N TYR A 119 -10.46 -1.72 7.63
CA TYR A 119 -10.72 -0.78 6.53
C TYR A 119 -9.57 -0.62 5.52
N PRO A 120 -9.06 -1.71 4.92
CA PRO A 120 -8.04 -1.60 3.90
C PRO A 120 -8.58 -0.88 2.65
N SER A 121 -7.68 -0.24 1.91
CA SER A 121 -7.88 0.26 0.56
C SER A 121 -6.60 -0.04 -0.24
N VAL A 122 -6.75 -0.44 -1.51
CA VAL A 122 -5.62 -0.76 -2.38
C VAL A 122 -5.90 -0.29 -3.80
N SER A 123 -4.89 0.23 -4.47
CA SER A 123 -4.95 0.65 -5.87
C SER A 123 -3.56 0.72 -6.48
N MET A 124 -3.46 0.81 -7.81
CA MET A 124 -2.18 0.91 -8.53
C MET A 124 -2.13 2.15 -9.45
N PRO A 125 -2.02 3.38 -8.89
CA PRO A 125 -1.85 4.58 -9.71
C PRO A 125 -0.53 4.62 -10.48
N ASP A 126 0.55 4.12 -9.89
CA ASP A 126 1.91 4.03 -10.41
C ASP A 126 2.56 2.72 -9.92
N VAL A 127 2.56 2.54 -8.61
CA VAL A 127 2.90 1.30 -7.90
C VAL A 127 1.69 0.88 -7.09
N PHE A 128 1.67 -0.36 -6.56
CA PHE A 128 0.61 -0.71 -5.64
C PHE A 128 0.74 0.12 -4.38
N ARG A 129 -0.34 0.78 -3.98
CA ARG A 129 -0.42 1.60 -2.77
C ARG A 129 -1.56 1.08 -1.93
N MET A 130 -1.31 0.95 -0.64
CA MET A 130 -2.33 0.51 0.32
C MET A 130 -2.45 1.45 1.51
N PHE A 131 -3.65 1.51 2.03
CA PHE A 131 -3.99 2.13 3.30
C PHE A 131 -4.78 1.13 4.14
N PHE A 132 -4.66 1.21 5.45
CA PHE A 132 -5.50 0.48 6.41
C PHE A 132 -5.51 1.25 7.74
N VAL A 133 -6.40 0.93 8.66
CA VAL A 133 -6.42 1.50 10.01
C VAL A 133 -5.83 0.50 10.98
N GLU A 134 -4.91 0.97 11.81
CA GLU A 134 -4.51 0.30 13.04
C GLU A 134 -5.19 0.99 14.22
N ALA A 135 -5.74 0.20 15.14
CA ALA A 135 -6.27 0.70 16.40
C ALA A 135 -5.65 -0.06 17.57
N TYR A 136 -5.21 0.69 18.57
CA TYR A 136 -4.70 0.17 19.84
C TYR A 136 -5.66 0.50 20.97
N SER A 137 -5.97 -0.50 21.79
CA SER A 137 -6.98 -0.43 22.85
C SER A 137 -6.39 -0.41 24.27
N GLY A 138 -5.06 -0.36 24.41
CA GLY A 138 -4.41 -0.29 25.72
C GLY A 138 -4.35 1.12 26.31
N SER A 139 -3.34 1.36 27.14
CA SER A 139 -3.10 2.68 27.74
C SER A 139 -2.62 3.65 26.66
N GLU A 140 -3.25 4.82 26.53
CA GLU A 140 -3.06 5.74 25.39
C GLU A 140 -3.60 5.14 24.07
N SER A 141 -4.86 4.74 24.10
CA SER A 141 -5.57 4.22 22.91
C SER A 141 -5.53 5.18 21.73
N TYR A 142 -5.39 4.63 20.53
CA TYR A 142 -5.46 5.40 19.28
C TYR A 142 -6.16 4.61 18.19
N SER A 143 -6.60 5.32 17.15
CA SER A 143 -7.00 4.76 15.87
C SER A 143 -6.54 5.67 14.76
N ARG A 144 -5.68 5.18 13.87
CA ARG A 144 -5.10 6.00 12.80
C ARG A 144 -4.82 5.17 11.53
N PRO A 145 -4.90 5.79 10.34
CA PRO A 145 -4.51 5.12 9.11
C PRO A 145 -2.99 4.90 9.08
N TYR A 146 -2.60 3.82 8.43
CA TYR A 146 -1.25 3.50 8.00
C TYR A 146 -1.25 3.40 6.49
N TRP A 147 -0.08 3.60 5.89
CA TRP A 147 0.08 3.47 4.46
C TRP A 147 1.38 2.73 4.11
N SER A 148 1.35 2.06 2.98
CA SER A 148 2.48 1.35 2.39
C SER A 148 2.37 1.39 0.87
N HIS A 149 3.47 1.08 0.19
CA HIS A 149 3.49 0.89 -1.25
C HIS A 149 4.49 -0.20 -1.65
N SER A 150 4.28 -0.79 -2.82
CA SER A 150 5.20 -1.75 -3.42
C SER A 150 6.41 -1.03 -4.04
N LEU A 151 7.44 -1.82 -4.36
CA LEU A 151 8.47 -1.40 -5.30
C LEU A 151 7.89 -1.20 -6.71
N ALA A 152 8.54 -0.37 -7.53
CA ALA A 152 8.02 0.03 -8.85
C ALA A 152 7.87 -1.11 -9.85
N THR A 153 8.75 -2.12 -9.75
CA THR A 153 8.79 -3.28 -10.63
C THR A 153 8.23 -4.54 -9.99
N ALA A 154 7.72 -4.46 -8.76
CA ALA A 154 7.25 -5.61 -8.03
C ALA A 154 5.82 -6.01 -8.44
N ASP A 155 5.66 -7.29 -8.79
CA ASP A 155 4.34 -7.90 -8.88
C ASP A 155 3.68 -7.93 -7.50
N PHE A 156 2.36 -7.77 -7.45
CA PHE A 156 1.62 -7.78 -6.17
C PHE A 156 1.87 -9.06 -5.35
N ILE A 157 1.95 -10.21 -6.03
CA ILE A 157 2.16 -11.53 -5.40
C ILE A 157 3.53 -11.66 -4.70
N SER A 158 4.51 -10.83 -5.10
CA SER A 158 5.86 -10.87 -4.53
C SER A 158 5.90 -10.38 -3.08
N ASN A 159 4.86 -9.66 -2.62
CA ASN A 159 4.74 -9.10 -1.29
C ASN A 159 5.92 -8.19 -0.89
N LEU A 160 6.50 -7.48 -1.86
CA LEU A 160 7.59 -6.52 -1.66
C LEU A 160 7.03 -5.13 -1.32
N TRP A 161 6.52 -5.02 -0.10
CA TRP A 161 5.97 -3.79 0.47
C TRP A 161 7.02 -3.04 1.29
N ARG A 162 6.99 -1.71 1.20
CA ARG A 162 7.61 -0.87 2.23
C ARG A 162 6.96 -1.14 3.58
N GLU A 163 7.72 -1.09 4.67
CA GLU A 163 7.16 -1.17 6.02
C GLU A 163 6.03 -0.12 6.19
N PRO A 164 4.83 -0.53 6.62
CA PRO A 164 3.73 0.42 6.79
C PRO A 164 4.06 1.48 7.81
N ILE A 165 3.81 2.75 7.47
CA ILE A 165 4.06 3.89 8.36
C ILE A 165 2.75 4.60 8.73
N PRO A 166 2.65 5.18 9.93
CA PRO A 166 1.44 5.87 10.36
C PRO A 166 1.21 7.15 9.54
N PHE A 167 -0.02 7.33 9.10
CA PHE A 167 -0.49 8.60 8.55
C PHE A 167 -0.91 9.51 9.70
N ASN A 168 -0.46 10.77 9.69
CA ASN A 168 -0.73 11.74 10.76
C ASN A 168 -2.19 12.23 10.72
N LEU A 169 -3.12 11.36 11.09
CA LEU A 169 -4.55 11.59 11.11
C LEU A 169 -5.23 10.60 12.07
N ASP A 170 -5.95 11.10 13.06
CA ASP A 170 -6.84 10.26 13.85
C ASP A 170 -8.09 9.89 13.03
N SER A 171 -8.38 8.59 12.95
CA SER A 171 -9.49 8.08 12.15
C SER A 171 -9.88 6.66 12.55
N ASP A 172 -11.12 6.50 13.00
CA ASP A 172 -11.75 5.18 13.24
C ASP A 172 -12.13 4.46 11.93
N HIS A 173 -11.96 5.11 10.78
CA HIS A 173 -12.30 4.59 9.46
C HIS A 173 -11.15 4.75 8.47
N GLY A 174 -11.10 3.84 7.51
CA GLY A 174 -10.08 3.84 6.46
C GLY A 174 -10.18 5.03 5.51
N LEU A 175 -9.12 5.17 4.72
CA LEU A 175 -9.03 6.16 3.65
C LEU A 175 -9.22 5.44 2.31
N ALA A 176 -10.16 5.90 1.50
CA ALA A 176 -10.40 5.34 0.18
C ALA A 176 -9.45 5.98 -0.85
N LEU A 177 -8.64 5.15 -1.48
CA LEU A 177 -7.72 5.50 -2.55
C LEU A 177 -8.42 5.35 -3.92
N CYS A 178 -8.35 6.38 -4.75
CA CYS A 178 -8.73 6.29 -6.16
C CYS A 178 -7.80 7.14 -7.02
N TYR A 179 -7.74 6.87 -8.31
CA TYR A 179 -6.85 7.59 -9.20
C TYR A 179 -7.43 7.72 -10.60
N LYS A 180 -6.92 8.73 -11.31
CA LYS A 180 -7.17 9.02 -12.71
C LYS A 180 -6.06 9.97 -13.14
N SER A 181 -5.26 9.54 -14.11
CA SER A 181 -4.13 10.32 -14.59
C SER A 181 -4.53 11.78 -14.87
N PRO A 182 -3.74 12.77 -14.39
CA PRO A 182 -2.41 12.64 -13.77
C PRO A 182 -2.43 12.61 -12.23
N TYR A 183 -3.57 12.33 -11.59
CA TYR A 183 -3.73 12.50 -10.14
C TYR A 183 -4.18 11.23 -9.41
N VAL A 184 -3.84 11.19 -8.13
CA VAL A 184 -4.37 10.28 -7.13
C VAL A 184 -5.14 11.08 -6.09
N TRP A 185 -6.21 10.50 -5.55
CA TRP A 185 -7.02 11.06 -4.49
C TRP A 185 -7.11 10.10 -3.32
N LEU A 186 -7.10 10.69 -2.14
CA LEU A 186 -7.36 10.00 -0.89
C LEU A 186 -8.59 10.64 -0.27
N SER A 187 -9.56 9.84 0.16
CA SER A 187 -10.85 10.36 0.61
C SER A 187 -11.34 9.70 1.89
N ARG A 188 -12.00 10.52 2.72
CA ARG A 188 -12.85 10.11 3.83
C ARG A 188 -14.06 11.04 3.86
N PRO A 189 -15.15 10.73 4.61
CA PRO A 189 -16.37 11.54 4.58
C PRO A 189 -16.16 13.05 4.78
N ALA A 190 -15.18 13.45 5.59
CA ALA A 190 -14.93 14.85 5.92
C ALA A 190 -13.88 15.56 5.05
N ARG A 191 -13.05 14.83 4.28
CA ARG A 191 -11.88 15.40 3.59
C ARG A 191 -11.50 14.60 2.34
N VAL A 192 -11.01 15.33 1.35
CA VAL A 192 -10.41 14.77 0.14
C VAL A 192 -9.06 15.44 -0.09
N TRP A 193 -8.03 14.63 -0.28
CA TRP A 193 -6.69 15.06 -0.67
C TRP A 193 -6.42 14.64 -2.10
N ARG A 194 -5.57 15.40 -2.81
CA ARG A 194 -5.14 15.09 -4.17
C ARG A 194 -3.64 15.31 -4.31
N ALA A 195 -2.95 14.40 -4.98
CA ALA A 195 -1.55 14.53 -5.34
C ALA A 195 -1.33 14.13 -6.82
N PRO A 196 -0.32 14.68 -7.51
CA PRO A 196 0.10 14.15 -8.81
C PRO A 196 0.66 12.72 -8.65
N ILE A 197 0.39 11.84 -9.61
CA ILE A 197 0.94 10.47 -9.64
C ILE A 197 2.46 10.53 -9.84
N SER A 198 2.92 11.40 -10.73
CA SER A 198 4.33 11.69 -10.95
C SER A 198 4.67 13.02 -10.30
N PRO A 199 5.08 13.04 -9.02
CA PRO A 199 5.50 14.28 -8.38
C PRO A 199 6.75 14.83 -9.07
N PRO A 200 6.91 16.16 -9.14
CA PRO A 200 8.13 16.75 -9.65
C PRO A 200 9.31 16.36 -8.75
N PHE A 201 10.44 16.02 -9.36
CA PHE A 201 11.70 15.76 -8.68
C PHE A 201 12.83 16.58 -9.31
N VAL A 202 13.95 16.67 -8.61
CA VAL A 202 15.17 17.29 -9.14
C VAL A 202 16.37 16.40 -8.80
N GLU A 203 17.22 16.14 -9.80
CA GLU A 203 18.44 15.37 -9.64
C GLU A 203 19.53 16.21 -8.97
N LEU A 204 20.11 15.68 -7.89
CA LEU A 204 21.12 16.39 -7.10
C LEU A 204 22.51 15.73 -7.18
N THR A 205 22.65 14.65 -7.94
CA THR A 205 23.85 13.81 -8.03
C THR A 205 25.13 14.63 -8.29
N ASP A 206 25.12 15.56 -9.25
CA ASP A 206 26.29 16.37 -9.59
C ASP A 206 26.65 17.46 -8.56
N SER A 207 25.79 17.64 -7.57
CA SER A 207 26.01 18.57 -6.46
C SER A 207 26.30 17.85 -5.15
N LEU A 208 26.19 16.53 -5.08
CA LEU A 208 26.40 15.77 -3.86
C LEU A 208 27.88 15.76 -3.46
N LEU A 209 28.20 16.26 -2.27
CA LEU A 209 29.55 16.25 -1.70
C LEU A 209 29.74 15.10 -0.70
N SER A 210 28.75 14.89 0.17
CA SER A 210 28.79 13.80 1.15
C SER A 210 27.39 13.45 1.65
N VAL A 211 27.23 12.19 2.04
CA VAL A 211 26.10 11.69 2.81
C VAL A 211 26.66 11.04 4.06
N SER A 212 26.19 11.45 5.24
CA SER A 212 26.56 10.82 6.51
C SER A 212 25.30 10.52 7.31
N SER A 213 25.17 9.30 7.79
CA SER A 213 24.14 8.93 8.77
C SER A 213 24.73 8.97 10.18
N GLY A 214 23.94 9.48 11.12
CA GLY A 214 24.30 9.55 12.53
C GLY A 214 23.16 9.04 13.37
N ILE A 215 23.46 8.17 14.33
CA ILE A 215 22.49 7.70 15.32
C ILE A 215 23.09 7.93 16.70
N ILE A 216 22.36 8.63 17.54
CA ILE A 216 22.63 8.82 18.97
C ILE A 216 21.40 8.35 19.76
N PRO A 217 21.49 8.14 21.09
CA PRO A 217 20.31 7.81 21.87
C PRO A 217 19.16 8.79 21.62
N TYR A 218 18.00 8.25 21.22
CA TYR A 218 16.75 8.99 20.93
C TYR A 218 16.78 9.94 19.73
N ARG A 219 17.83 9.94 18.90
CA ARG A 219 17.89 10.71 17.66
C ARG A 219 18.69 9.98 16.59
N GLY A 220 18.15 9.91 15.39
CA GLY A 220 18.89 9.53 14.19
C GLY A 220 18.69 10.59 13.13
N GLY A 221 19.57 10.63 12.13
CA GLY A 221 19.41 11.51 11.00
C GLY A 221 20.42 11.23 9.89
N ILE A 222 20.17 11.87 8.75
CA ILE A 222 21.12 11.95 7.64
C ILE A 222 21.47 13.41 7.44
N ASP A 223 22.76 13.67 7.35
CA ASP A 223 23.30 14.91 6.83
C ASP A 223 23.72 14.71 5.38
N ILE A 224 23.15 15.53 4.49
CA ILE A 224 23.50 15.58 3.06
C ILE A 224 24.13 16.93 2.79
N SER A 225 25.39 16.92 2.38
CA SER A 225 26.11 18.13 1.99
C SER A 225 26.10 18.28 0.48
N LEU A 226 25.65 19.44 0.00
CA LEU A 226 25.60 19.77 -1.42
C LEU A 226 26.54 20.94 -1.74
N ARG A 227 27.19 20.90 -2.91
CA ARG A 227 28.02 21.99 -3.44
C ARG A 227 27.14 23.18 -3.81
N ASN A 228 27.41 24.34 -3.20
CA ASN A 228 26.68 25.59 -3.44
C ASN A 228 27.60 26.80 -3.63
N ASP A 229 28.83 26.59 -4.11
CA ASP A 229 29.81 27.65 -4.36
C ASP A 229 29.36 28.67 -5.43
N ASP A 230 28.53 28.23 -6.38
CA ASP A 230 27.90 29.05 -7.42
C ASP A 230 26.53 29.61 -7.04
N ARG A 231 26.09 29.41 -5.79
CA ARG A 231 24.79 29.87 -5.26
C ARG A 231 23.56 29.23 -5.93
N ARG A 232 23.71 28.08 -6.61
CA ARG A 232 22.61 27.38 -7.29
C ARG A 232 21.39 27.14 -6.39
N PHE A 233 21.59 26.84 -5.10
CA PHE A 233 20.51 26.55 -4.16
C PHE A 233 19.96 27.78 -3.43
N ASN A 234 20.27 29.01 -3.87
CA ASN A 234 19.70 30.21 -3.25
C ASN A 234 18.20 30.41 -3.54
N THR A 235 17.63 29.61 -4.46
CA THR A 235 16.23 29.72 -4.90
C THR A 235 15.44 28.41 -4.69
N LEU A 236 15.72 27.67 -3.61
CA LEU A 236 14.95 26.48 -3.24
C LEU A 236 13.45 26.77 -3.21
N GLY A 237 12.64 25.82 -3.69
CA GLY A 237 11.20 25.97 -3.80
C GLY A 237 10.75 26.84 -4.99
N SER A 238 11.66 27.19 -5.91
CA SER A 238 11.34 27.90 -7.15
C SER A 238 12.24 27.47 -8.32
N GLY A 239 11.80 27.74 -9.55
CA GLY A 239 12.56 27.43 -10.76
C GLY A 239 12.89 25.93 -10.86
N ILE A 240 14.14 25.60 -11.22
CA ILE A 240 14.61 24.20 -11.33
C ILE A 240 14.59 23.44 -9.99
N TYR A 241 14.56 24.15 -8.86
CA TYR A 241 14.51 23.57 -7.51
C TYR A 241 13.13 23.69 -6.88
N GLU A 242 12.08 23.91 -7.68
CA GLU A 242 10.71 23.98 -7.18
C GLU A 242 10.30 22.71 -6.44
N ALA A 243 10.77 21.54 -6.89
CA ALA A 243 10.48 20.25 -6.24
C ALA A 243 10.99 20.15 -4.79
N ILE A 244 11.99 20.95 -4.39
CA ILE A 244 12.56 20.92 -3.05
C ILE A 244 11.74 21.82 -2.13
N LYS A 245 10.93 21.20 -1.26
CA LYS A 245 10.09 21.86 -0.25
C LYS A 245 10.23 21.12 1.07
N LYS A 246 9.68 21.68 2.15
CA LYS A 246 9.57 20.92 3.41
C LYS A 246 8.73 19.68 3.18
N SER A 247 9.13 18.56 3.80
CA SER A 247 8.52 17.24 3.62
C SER A 247 8.68 16.62 2.23
N SER A 248 9.63 17.12 1.42
CA SER A 248 10.09 16.38 0.23
C SER A 248 10.81 15.10 0.66
N GLU A 249 10.59 14.04 -0.10
CA GLU A 249 11.31 12.77 0.06
C GLU A 249 12.68 12.84 -0.64
N ILE A 250 13.69 12.20 -0.05
CA ILE A 250 15.03 12.07 -0.64
C ILE A 250 15.27 10.62 -1.00
N LEU A 251 15.52 10.39 -2.28
CA LEU A 251 15.88 9.08 -2.80
C LEU A 251 17.41 8.99 -2.94
N ILE A 252 18.02 7.99 -2.30
CA ILE A 252 19.46 7.75 -2.37
C ILE A 252 19.69 6.38 -3.00
N SER A 253 20.39 6.37 -4.14
CA SER A 253 20.79 5.15 -4.83
C SER A 253 22.31 4.99 -4.77
N TRP A 254 22.76 3.87 -4.20
CA TRP A 254 24.17 3.56 -4.08
C TRP A 254 24.69 2.83 -5.33
N GLY A 255 25.83 3.26 -5.82
CA GLY A 255 26.59 2.57 -6.87
C GLY A 255 28.02 2.30 -6.42
N TYR A 256 28.76 1.52 -7.21
CA TYR A 256 30.18 1.28 -7.02
C TYR A 256 30.92 1.48 -8.34
N HIS A 257 32.16 1.94 -8.26
CA HIS A 257 33.04 2.06 -9.42
C HIS A 257 33.82 0.74 -9.59
N THR A 258 33.74 0.16 -10.79
CA THR A 258 34.58 -0.98 -11.21
C THR A 258 35.59 -0.55 -12.27
N SER A 259 36.43 -1.49 -12.71
CA SER A 259 37.29 -1.31 -13.87
C SER A 259 36.53 -1.09 -15.19
N GLU A 260 35.26 -1.51 -15.25
CA GLU A 260 34.38 -1.36 -16.42
C GLU A 260 33.61 -0.02 -16.40
N GLY A 261 33.61 0.69 -15.26
CA GLY A 261 33.01 2.02 -15.13
C GLY A 261 32.14 2.19 -13.90
N LYS A 262 31.15 3.08 -14.00
CA LYS A 262 30.14 3.31 -12.97
C LYS A 262 29.12 2.18 -13.03
N GLU A 263 29.13 1.31 -12.04
CA GLU A 263 28.10 0.29 -11.86
C GLU A 263 27.10 0.80 -10.82
N THR A 264 25.84 0.95 -11.21
CA THR A 264 24.75 1.10 -10.24
C THR A 264 24.27 -0.31 -9.92
N GLY A 265 24.20 -0.68 -8.64
CA GLY A 265 23.48 -1.90 -8.27
C GLY A 265 22.06 -1.72 -8.79
N GLY A 266 21.60 -2.59 -9.70
CA GLY A 266 20.27 -2.51 -10.33
C GLY A 266 19.09 -2.73 -9.36
N PHE A 267 19.29 -2.44 -8.09
CA PHE A 267 18.26 -2.34 -7.08
C PHE A 267 17.72 -0.92 -7.13
N ASP A 268 16.48 -0.79 -7.60
CA ASP A 268 15.64 0.35 -7.20
C ASP A 268 15.78 0.53 -5.68
N PRO A 269 15.94 1.75 -5.17
CA PRO A 269 16.31 2.02 -3.79
C PRO A 269 15.42 1.25 -2.82
N THR A 270 15.99 0.22 -2.19
CA THR A 270 15.33 -0.65 -1.20
C THR A 270 15.42 -0.08 0.21
N THR A 271 16.07 1.08 0.37
CA THR A 271 16.25 1.75 1.66
C THR A 271 15.63 3.14 1.61
N TRP A 272 14.64 3.37 2.45
CA TRP A 272 13.97 4.66 2.65
C TRP A 272 14.48 5.29 3.94
N ILE A 273 14.86 6.56 3.90
CA ILE A 273 15.26 7.29 5.10
C ILE A 273 14.51 8.62 5.11
N GLU A 274 13.54 8.73 6.01
CA GLU A 274 12.74 9.94 6.18
C GLU A 274 13.30 10.79 7.32
N SER A 275 13.35 12.11 7.09
CA SER A 275 13.75 13.14 8.06
C SER A 275 12.56 13.75 8.79
#